data_AF-A0A2V7T8S9-F1
#
_entry.id   AF-A0A2V7T8S9-F1
#
_cell.length_a   1.000
_cell.length_b   1.000
_cell.length_c   1.000
_cell.angle_alpha   90.00
_cell.angle_beta   90.00
_cell.angle_gamma   90.00
#
_symmetry.space_group_name_H-M   'P 1'
#
loop_
_entity.id
_entity.type
_entity.pdbx_description
1 polymer ?
#
loop_
_entity_poly.entity_id
_entity_poly.type
_entity_poly.pdbx_seq_one_letter_code
_entity_poly.pdbx_strand_id
1 'polypeptide(L)'
;MQPRDPVTDGTNVMHSLFAHLEQKQLGVTVRFTYPFTANASLQVYAQPFISKGTYSNVRELSGTPRAADFPSRYQEYGDSAVTNHPGGFNYKQFRSNVVFRWEYRPGSTLFVVWSQGRQGSADAEGMQNFGNDMNDLFKLRPDNSFLVKLSYWINW
;
A
#
# COMPACT_ATOMS: atom_id res chain seq x y z
N MET A 1 -8.97 7.29 -18.66
CA MET A 1 -8.06 8.34 -18.18
C MET A 1 -8.29 8.50 -16.69
N GLN A 2 -7.23 8.72 -15.92
CA GLN A 2 -7.30 9.03 -14.50
C GLN A 2 -6.75 10.44 -14.23
N PRO A 3 -7.25 11.12 -13.18
CA PRO A 3 -6.68 12.40 -12.74
C PRO A 3 -5.21 12.25 -12.34
N ARG A 4 -4.42 13.28 -12.65
CA ARG A 4 -3.04 13.47 -12.24
C ARG A 4 -2.95 14.78 -11.44
N ASP A 5 -1.91 14.92 -10.63
CA ASP A 5 -1.63 16.18 -9.95
C ASP A 5 -1.58 17.36 -10.95
N PRO A 6 -2.23 18.48 -10.62
CA PRO A 6 -2.25 19.64 -11.49
C PRO A 6 -0.86 20.28 -11.58
N VAL A 7 -0.59 20.90 -12.72
CA VAL A 7 0.68 21.60 -12.97
C VAL A 7 0.39 23.07 -13.23
N THR A 8 1.23 23.95 -12.70
CA THR A 8 1.18 25.38 -13.01
C THR A 8 2.25 25.68 -14.05
N ASP A 9 1.86 26.31 -15.15
CA ASP A 9 2.79 26.66 -16.23
C ASP A 9 3.62 27.93 -15.92
N GLY A 10 4.54 28.28 -16.82
CA GLY A 10 5.36 29.49 -16.71
C GLY A 10 4.59 30.81 -16.78
N THR A 11 3.30 30.78 -17.14
CA THR A 11 2.38 31.93 -17.14
C THR A 11 1.49 31.97 -15.89
N ASN A 12 1.76 31.09 -14.91
CA ASN A 12 1.03 30.97 -13.65
C ASN A 12 -0.44 30.51 -13.83
N VAL A 13 -0.72 29.78 -14.90
CA VAL A 13 -2.02 29.13 -15.13
C VAL A 13 -1.96 27.69 -14.64
N MET A 14 -2.95 27.29 -13.83
CA MET A 14 -3.08 25.94 -13.32
C MET A 14 -3.82 25.06 -14.34
N HIS A 15 -3.18 23.96 -14.73
CA HIS A 15 -3.69 22.97 -15.66
C HIS A 15 -4.09 21.69 -14.92
N SER A 16 -5.35 21.28 -15.10
CA SER A 16 -5.87 20.01 -14.58
C SER A 16 -5.52 18.88 -15.55
N LEU A 17 -4.60 18.01 -15.13
CA LEU A 17 -4.05 16.96 -15.98
C LEU A 17 -4.74 15.61 -15.76
N PHE A 18 -4.81 14.85 -16.84
CA PHE A 18 -5.31 13.49 -16.91
C PHE A 18 -4.31 12.64 -17.67
N ALA A 19 -4.16 11.39 -17.29
CA ALA A 19 -3.28 10.47 -17.99
C ALA A 19 -3.90 9.09 -18.07
N HIS A 20 -3.44 8.27 -19.00
CA HIS A 20 -3.67 6.84 -18.96
C HIS A 20 -2.82 6.23 -17.85
N LEU A 21 -3.41 5.44 -16.95
CA LEU A 21 -2.65 4.72 -15.91
C LEU A 21 -2.63 3.24 -16.25
N GLU A 22 -1.44 2.68 -16.38
CA GLU A 22 -1.24 1.23 -16.33
C GLU A 22 -0.80 0.85 -14.91
N GLN A 23 -1.68 0.17 -14.18
CA GLN A 23 -1.45 -0.19 -12.78
C GLN A 23 -1.32 -1.71 -12.62
N LYS A 24 -0.35 -2.14 -11.82
CA LYS A 24 -0.16 -3.54 -11.41
C LYS A 24 -0.19 -3.62 -9.89
N GLN A 25 -1.04 -4.51 -9.38
CA GLN A 25 -1.23 -4.71 -7.95
C GLN A 25 -0.99 -6.18 -7.58
N LEU A 26 -0.28 -6.40 -6.48
CA LEU A 26 -0.11 -7.69 -5.85
C LEU A 26 -0.47 -7.57 -4.37
N GLY A 27 -1.43 -8.37 -3.94
CA GLY A 27 -1.82 -8.49 -2.54
C GLY A 27 -1.88 -9.96 -2.15
N VAL A 28 -1.22 -10.31 -1.05
CA VAL A 28 -1.28 -11.66 -0.47
C VAL A 28 -1.81 -11.54 0.94
N THR A 29 -2.68 -12.46 1.33
CA THR A 29 -3.16 -12.57 2.71
C THR A 29 -2.79 -13.94 3.25
N VAL A 30 -2.04 -13.95 4.35
CA VAL A 30 -1.63 -15.17 5.06
C VAL A 30 -2.32 -15.19 6.41
N ARG A 31 -2.98 -16.30 6.70
CA ARG A 31 -3.57 -16.61 8.01
C ARG A 31 -3.11 -18.00 8.40
N PHE A 32 -2.39 -18.07 9.52
CA PHE A 32 -1.83 -19.31 10.04
C PHE A 32 -2.19 -19.46 11.50
N THR A 33 -2.65 -20.66 11.88
CA THR A 33 -2.96 -21.02 13.26
C THR A 33 -2.26 -22.33 13.58
N TYR A 34 -1.46 -22.34 14.63
CA TYR A 34 -0.73 -23.51 15.08
C TYR A 34 -0.99 -23.79 16.57
N PRO A 35 -1.69 -24.88 16.90
CA PRO A 35 -1.79 -25.36 18.28
C PRO A 35 -0.54 -26.18 18.62
N PHE A 36 0.37 -25.63 19.44
CA PHE A 36 1.53 -26.38 19.95
C PHE A 36 1.10 -27.50 20.90
N THR A 37 0.10 -27.23 21.73
CA THR A 37 -0.52 -28.18 22.66
C THR A 37 -2.02 -27.87 22.79
N ALA A 38 -2.77 -28.66 23.56
CA ALA A 38 -4.18 -28.35 23.87
C ALA A 38 -4.36 -26.97 24.53
N ASN A 39 -3.30 -26.45 25.17
CA ASN A 39 -3.34 -25.24 25.99
C ASN A 39 -2.49 -24.09 25.42
N ALA A 40 -1.75 -24.30 24.33
CA ALA A 40 -0.86 -23.30 23.74
C ALA A 40 -1.07 -23.20 22.23
N SER A 41 -1.33 -22.00 21.72
CA SER A 41 -1.50 -21.75 20.30
C SER A 41 -0.89 -20.43 19.84
N LEU A 42 -0.50 -20.40 18.58
CA LEU A 42 -0.03 -19.22 17.88
C LEU A 42 -0.92 -18.94 16.68
N GLN A 43 -1.36 -17.70 16.56
CA GLN A 43 -2.07 -17.19 15.39
C GLN A 43 -1.21 -16.11 14.75
N VAL A 44 -1.04 -16.20 13.44
CA VAL A 44 -0.28 -15.25 12.64
C VAL A 44 -1.14 -14.77 11.49
N TYR A 45 -1.29 -13.46 11.40
CA TYR A 45 -1.84 -12.75 10.27
C TYR A 45 -0.70 -11.97 9.60
N ALA A 46 -0.61 -12.05 8.27
CA ALA A 46 0.30 -11.22 7.50
C ALA A 46 -0.33 -10.83 6.15
N GLN A 47 -0.12 -9.59 5.74
CA GLN A 47 -0.66 -9.04 4.51
C GLN A 47 0.38 -8.12 3.85
N PRO A 48 1.26 -8.66 2.98
CA PRO A 48 2.02 -7.83 2.07
C PRO A 48 1.13 -7.32 0.92
N PHE A 49 1.34 -6.07 0.55
CA PHE A 49 0.64 -5.35 -0.50
C PHE A 49 1.62 -4.48 -1.28
N ILE A 50 1.59 -4.57 -2.60
CA ILE A 50 2.39 -3.75 -3.51
C ILE A 50 1.46 -3.28 -4.63
N SER A 51 1.49 -1.97 -4.90
CA SER A 51 0.74 -1.35 -5.99
C SER A 51 1.66 -0.38 -6.69
N LYS A 52 1.82 -0.54 -8.00
CA LYS A 52 2.68 0.33 -8.81
C LYS A 52 2.02 0.65 -10.14
N GLY A 53 2.38 1.78 -10.72
CA GLY A 53 1.89 2.13 -12.05
C GLY A 53 2.61 3.30 -12.68
N THR A 54 2.51 3.35 -13.99
CA THR A 54 3.08 4.39 -14.83
C THR A 54 1.99 5.13 -15.57
N TYR A 55 2.09 6.45 -15.57
CA TYR A 55 1.22 7.30 -16.36
C TYR A 55 1.75 7.42 -17.79
N SER A 56 0.84 7.53 -18.77
CA SER A 56 1.17 7.78 -20.17
C SER A 56 0.08 8.63 -20.82
N ASN A 57 0.34 9.20 -22.00
CA ASN A 57 -0.64 9.99 -22.77
C ASN A 57 -1.29 11.09 -21.91
N VAL A 58 -0.47 12.01 -21.41
CA VAL A 58 -0.91 13.14 -20.57
C VAL A 58 -1.73 14.10 -21.41
N ARG A 59 -2.89 14.47 -20.87
CA ARG A 59 -3.92 15.30 -21.50
C ARG A 59 -4.48 16.29 -20.48
N GLU A 60 -5.09 17.35 -20.98
CA GLU A 60 -5.80 18.34 -20.18
C GLU A 60 -7.25 18.49 -20.65
N LEU A 61 -8.08 19.16 -19.85
CA LEU A 61 -9.42 19.53 -20.30
C LEU A 61 -9.30 20.48 -21.49
N SER A 62 -9.99 20.13 -22.59
CA SER A 62 -10.18 21.05 -23.70
C SER A 62 -11.04 22.26 -23.30
N GLY A 63 -11.05 23.29 -24.14
CA GLY A 63 -11.97 24.43 -24.00
C GLY A 63 -13.46 24.07 -24.08
N THR A 64 -13.81 22.85 -24.46
CA THR A 64 -15.18 22.32 -24.52
C THR A 64 -15.35 21.06 -23.67
N PRO A 65 -15.23 21.13 -22.34
CA PRO A 65 -15.23 19.94 -21.47
C PRO A 65 -16.57 19.20 -21.42
N ARG A 66 -17.65 19.83 -21.92
CA ARG A 66 -19.00 19.24 -22.04
C ARG A 66 -19.33 18.76 -23.46
N ALA A 67 -18.34 18.62 -24.35
CA ALA A 67 -18.54 18.10 -25.69
C ALA A 67 -19.33 16.78 -25.67
N ALA A 68 -20.20 16.56 -26.65
CA ALA A 68 -21.03 15.36 -26.70
C ALA A 68 -20.18 14.09 -26.83
N ASP A 69 -19.10 14.15 -27.61
CA ASP A 69 -18.15 13.07 -27.80
C ASP A 69 -17.01 13.13 -26.76
N PHE A 70 -16.60 11.95 -26.29
CA PHE A 70 -15.58 11.83 -25.25
C PHE A 70 -14.18 12.31 -25.66
N PRO A 71 -13.68 12.03 -26.89
CA PRO A 71 -12.35 12.48 -27.30
C PRO A 71 -12.20 14.00 -27.33
N SER A 72 -13.22 14.75 -27.79
CA SER A 72 -13.16 16.22 -27.86
C SER A 72 -13.26 16.92 -26.51
N ARG A 73 -13.44 16.18 -25.40
CA ARG A 73 -13.36 16.76 -24.05
C ARG A 73 -11.92 16.95 -23.58
N TYR A 74 -10.96 16.22 -24.15
CA TYR A 74 -9.56 16.21 -23.72
C TYR A 74 -8.63 16.54 -24.87
N GLN A 75 -7.67 17.43 -24.63
CA GLN A 75 -6.62 17.77 -25.58
C GLN A 75 -5.25 17.35 -25.04
N GLU A 76 -4.27 17.22 -25.94
CA GLU A 76 -2.90 16.92 -25.56
C GLU A 76 -2.30 18.10 -24.78
N TYR A 77 -1.55 17.80 -23.71
CA TYR A 77 -0.86 18.84 -22.96
C TYR A 77 0.44 19.23 -23.66
N GLY A 78 0.62 20.51 -23.98
CA GLY A 78 1.71 20.96 -24.85
C GLY A 78 3.11 20.96 -24.23
N ASP A 79 3.23 20.84 -22.90
CA ASP A 79 4.53 20.86 -22.23
C ASP A 79 5.22 19.49 -22.29
N SER A 80 6.23 19.41 -23.15
CA SER A 80 7.07 18.23 -23.33
C SER A 80 7.86 17.82 -22.08
N ALA A 81 8.11 18.74 -21.13
CA ALA A 81 8.75 18.38 -19.87
C ALA A 81 7.83 17.45 -19.04
N VAL A 82 6.52 17.66 -19.11
CA VAL A 82 5.50 16.89 -18.39
C VAL A 82 5.07 15.65 -19.19
N THR A 83 4.88 15.76 -20.50
CA THR A 83 4.44 14.60 -21.31
C THR A 83 5.50 13.52 -21.47
N ASN A 84 6.79 13.90 -21.54
CA ASN A 84 7.91 12.94 -21.60
C ASN A 84 8.25 12.32 -20.23
N HIS A 85 7.89 13.00 -19.13
CA HIS A 85 8.09 12.51 -17.77
C HIS A 85 6.75 12.47 -17.04
N PRO A 86 5.81 11.62 -17.51
CA PRO A 86 4.50 11.51 -16.92
C PRO A 86 4.55 10.89 -15.51
N GLY A 87 5.71 10.48 -14.99
CA GLY A 87 5.86 9.96 -13.64
C GLY A 87 5.10 8.65 -13.40
N GLY A 88 4.93 8.30 -12.13
CA GLY A 88 4.25 7.09 -11.72
C GLY A 88 4.23 6.97 -10.21
N PHE A 89 3.95 5.77 -9.73
CA PHE A 89 4.05 5.49 -8.30
C PHE A 89 4.46 4.05 -8.06
N ASN A 90 5.10 3.81 -6.92
CA ASN A 90 5.35 2.49 -6.38
C ASN A 90 5.08 2.53 -4.87
N TYR A 91 3.94 1.98 -4.47
CA TYR A 91 3.46 1.92 -3.10
C TYR A 91 3.57 0.50 -2.54
N LYS A 92 4.18 0.36 -1.37
CA LYS A 92 4.44 -0.92 -0.71
C LYS A 92 3.97 -0.84 0.74
N GLN A 93 3.26 -1.86 1.20
CA GLN A 93 2.78 -1.96 2.56
C GLN A 93 2.84 -3.41 3.06
N PHE A 94 3.20 -3.58 4.32
CA PHE A 94 3.13 -4.85 5.03
C PHE A 94 2.41 -4.65 6.34
N ARG A 95 1.44 -5.51 6.65
CA ARG A 95 0.76 -5.54 7.94
C ARG A 95 0.86 -6.94 8.52
N SER A 96 1.21 -7.06 9.80
CA SER A 96 1.21 -8.35 10.49
C SER A 96 0.76 -8.24 11.93
N ASN A 97 0.06 -9.28 12.40
CA ASN A 97 -0.36 -9.44 13.77
C ASN A 97 -0.09 -10.89 14.21
N VAL A 98 0.59 -11.05 15.33
CA VAL A 98 0.97 -12.32 15.93
C VAL A 98 0.37 -12.38 17.33
N VAL A 99 -0.41 -13.42 17.60
CA VAL A 99 -1.04 -13.67 18.89
C VAL A 99 -0.61 -15.03 19.39
N PHE A 100 0.14 -15.06 20.47
CA PHE A 100 0.41 -16.27 21.23
C PHE A 100 -0.53 -16.33 22.44
N ARG A 101 -1.24 -17.45 22.59
CA ARG A 101 -2.07 -17.74 23.76
C ARG A 101 -1.52 -18.98 24.44
N TRP A 102 -1.33 -18.91 25.75
CA TRP A 102 -0.95 -20.05 26.56
C TRP A 102 -1.72 -20.11 27.88
N GLU A 103 -2.38 -21.23 28.14
CA GLU A 103 -2.94 -21.58 29.44
C GLU A 103 -1.94 -22.44 30.21
N TYR A 104 -1.24 -21.81 31.15
CA TYR A 104 -0.14 -22.46 31.89
C TYR A 104 -0.63 -23.22 33.12
N ARG A 105 -1.81 -22.87 33.63
CA ARG A 105 -2.57 -23.59 34.66
C ARG A 105 -4.06 -23.45 34.36
N PRO A 106 -4.92 -24.39 34.81
CA PRO A 106 -6.36 -24.25 34.68
C PRO A 106 -6.82 -22.87 35.20
N GLY A 107 -7.50 -22.11 34.34
CA GLY A 107 -7.98 -20.76 34.67
C GLY A 107 -6.92 -19.63 34.65
N SER A 108 -5.66 -19.93 34.33
CA SER A 108 -4.57 -18.95 34.25
C SER A 108 -3.98 -18.89 32.85
N THR A 109 -4.09 -17.72 32.21
CA THR A 109 -3.75 -17.53 30.79
C THR A 109 -2.74 -16.41 30.58
N LEU A 110 -1.89 -16.59 29.59
CA LEU A 110 -0.96 -15.60 29.07
C LEU A 110 -1.33 -15.33 27.60
N PHE A 111 -1.40 -14.05 27.25
CA PHE A 111 -1.45 -13.59 25.88
C PHE A 111 -0.25 -12.71 25.60
N VAL A 112 0.44 -13.00 24.50
CA VAL A 112 1.49 -12.15 23.94
C VAL A 112 1.04 -11.75 22.54
N VAL A 113 0.86 -10.45 22.33
CA VAL A 113 0.39 -9.89 21.06
C VAL A 113 1.47 -8.97 20.51
N TRP A 114 1.87 -9.22 19.27
CA TRP A 114 2.82 -8.39 18.55
C TRP A 114 2.22 -7.99 17.20
N SER A 115 2.07 -6.69 17.00
CA SER A 115 1.66 -6.13 15.71
C SER A 115 2.83 -5.37 15.08
N GLN A 116 3.02 -5.51 13.78
CA GLN A 116 3.98 -4.73 13.03
C GLN A 116 3.39 -4.22 11.71
N GLY A 117 3.80 -3.03 11.32
CA GLY A 117 3.45 -2.40 10.06
C GLY A 117 4.70 -1.85 9.36
N ARG A 118 4.70 -1.87 8.04
CA ARG A 118 5.69 -1.19 7.19
C ARG A 118 4.97 -0.54 6.04
N GLN A 119 5.38 0.66 5.66
CA GLN A 119 4.87 1.36 4.48
C GLN A 119 5.97 2.18 3.82
N GLY A 120 5.91 2.30 2.51
CA GLY A 120 6.80 3.16 1.74
C GLY A 120 6.22 3.45 0.37
N SER A 121 6.52 4.62 -0.16
CA SER A 121 6.11 5.07 -1.48
C SER A 121 7.29 5.68 -2.23
N ALA A 122 7.30 5.56 -3.54
CA ALA A 122 8.19 6.27 -4.44
C ALA A 122 7.40 6.86 -5.60
N ASP A 123 7.85 8.02 -6.11
CA ASP A 123 7.15 8.81 -7.14
C ASP A 123 7.41 8.32 -8.58
N ALA A 124 7.89 7.07 -8.70
CA ALA A 124 8.08 6.39 -9.96
C ALA A 124 7.80 4.89 -9.76
N GLU A 125 7.27 4.22 -10.80
CA GLU A 125 7.09 2.76 -10.78
C GLU A 125 8.43 2.05 -10.48
N GLY A 126 9.52 2.59 -11.04
CA GLY A 126 10.86 2.00 -11.00
C GLY A 126 10.99 0.82 -11.96
N MET A 127 12.23 0.50 -12.39
CA MET A 127 12.49 -0.63 -13.29
C MET A 127 12.51 -1.99 -12.58
N GLN A 128 12.17 -2.03 -11.29
CA GLN A 128 12.35 -3.22 -10.48
C GLN A 128 11.20 -4.22 -10.65
N ASN A 129 11.57 -5.51 -10.67
CA ASN A 129 10.60 -6.61 -10.65
C ASN A 129 9.96 -6.75 -9.26
N PHE A 130 8.75 -7.32 -9.18
CA PHE A 130 7.98 -7.50 -7.94
C PHE A 130 8.77 -8.17 -6.80
N GLY A 131 9.69 -9.09 -7.10
CA GLY A 131 10.53 -9.74 -6.08
C GLY A 131 11.50 -8.79 -5.38
N ASN A 132 12.09 -7.85 -6.12
CA ASN A 132 12.96 -6.81 -5.54
C ASN A 132 12.13 -5.81 -4.74
N ASP A 133 10.92 -5.49 -5.22
CA ASP A 133 9.99 -4.64 -4.50
C ASP A 133 9.60 -5.24 -3.13
N MET A 134 9.40 -6.56 -3.06
CA MET A 134 9.16 -7.27 -1.79
C MET A 134 10.38 -7.22 -0.86
N ASN A 135 11.59 -7.47 -1.37
CA ASN A 135 12.80 -7.40 -0.55
C ASN A 135 12.97 -6.01 0.09
N ASP A 136 12.74 -4.96 -0.69
CA ASP A 136 12.82 -3.59 -0.19
C ASP A 136 11.72 -3.27 0.83
N LEU A 137 10.49 -3.78 0.65
CA LEU A 137 9.42 -3.68 1.66
C LEU A 137 9.86 -4.27 3.01
N PHE A 138 10.60 -5.38 3.03
CA PHE A 138 11.12 -5.99 4.26
C PHE A 138 12.40 -5.33 4.79
N LYS A 139 13.01 -4.39 4.07
CA LYS A 139 14.08 -3.51 4.57
C LYS A 139 13.54 -2.21 5.17
N LEU A 140 12.31 -1.80 4.83
CA LEU A 140 11.69 -0.60 5.40
C LEU A 140 11.59 -0.71 6.92
N ARG A 141 11.84 0.42 7.60
CA ARG A 141 11.78 0.50 9.06
C ARG A 141 10.35 0.16 9.54
N PRO A 142 10.20 -0.84 10.41
CA PRO A 142 8.88 -1.24 10.89
C PRO A 142 8.40 -0.40 12.07
N ASP A 143 7.11 -0.09 12.08
CA ASP A 143 6.37 0.34 13.26
C ASP A 143 5.91 -0.91 14.02
N ASN A 144 6.23 -0.99 15.31
CA ASN A 144 5.98 -2.17 16.14
C ASN A 144 5.17 -1.80 17.38
N SER A 145 4.16 -2.61 17.68
CA SER A 145 3.37 -2.54 18.90
C SER A 145 3.37 -3.89 19.60
N PHE A 146 3.67 -3.89 20.90
CA PHE A 146 3.78 -5.11 21.72
C PHE A 146 2.89 -5.02 22.95
N LEU A 147 2.16 -6.10 23.25
CA LEU A 147 1.26 -6.21 24.39
C LEU A 147 1.41 -7.58 25.04
N VAL A 148 1.42 -7.57 26.38
CA VAL A 148 1.39 -8.79 27.20
C VAL A 148 0.23 -8.67 28.17
N LYS A 149 -0.57 -9.73 28.28
CA LYS A 149 -1.67 -9.84 29.25
C LYS A 149 -1.53 -11.16 30.01
N LEU A 150 -1.51 -11.07 31.33
CA LEU A 150 -1.44 -12.22 32.23
C LEU A 150 -2.69 -12.26 33.12
N SER A 151 -3.31 -13.43 33.20
CA SER A 151 -4.36 -13.75 34.15
C SER A 151 -3.90 -14.90 35.04
N TYR A 152 -4.08 -14.77 36.35
CA TYR A 152 -3.76 -15.79 37.33
C TYR A 152 -4.98 -16.08 38.20
N TRP A 153 -5.35 -17.35 38.29
CA TRP A 153 -6.42 -17.81 39.16
C TRP A 153 -5.85 -18.24 40.51
N ILE A 154 -6.36 -17.65 41.60
CA ILE A 154 -5.98 -17.98 42.98
C ILE A 154 -7.09 -18.84 43.57
N ASN A 155 -6.77 -20.11 43.88
CA ASN A 155 -7.60 -20.92 44.75
C ASN A 155 -7.19 -20.68 46.20
N TRP A 156 -8.19 -20.42 47.04
CA TRP A 156 -8.11 -20.28 48.50
C TRP A 156 -8.83 -21.48 49.12
#